data_AF-X0TDL9-F1
#
_entry.id   AF-X0TDL9-F1
#
_cell.length_a   1.000
_cell.length_b   1.000
_cell.length_c   1.000
_cell.angle_alpha   90.00
_cell.angle_beta   90.00
_cell.angle_gamma   90.00
#
_symmetry.space_group_name_H-M   'P 1'
#
loop_
_entity.id
_entity.type
_entity.pdbx_description
1 polymer ?
#
loop_
_entity_poly.entity_id
_entity_poly.type
_entity_poly.pdbx_seq_one_letter_code
_entity_poly.pdbx_strand_id
1 'polypeptide(L)'
;KKISKYFHNVAFSRDQLGNAMGGEVMNSLLLKSEKDAPKLYGNVDETISHVTGVNYLANNTTKLGTFVAKVLNKLDKNHVENAAVTDQDNTQEIKR
;
A
#
# COMPACT_ATOMS: atom_id res chain seq x y z
N LYS A 1 -23.75 -5.45 6.14
CA LYS A 1 -23.09 -4.20 5.69
C LYS A 1 -22.18 -3.56 6.76
N LYS A 2 -22.62 -3.35 8.02
CA LYS A 2 -21.77 -2.70 9.07
C LYS A 2 -20.49 -3.47 9.47
N ILE A 3 -20.57 -4.80 9.63
CA ILE A 3 -19.43 -5.63 10.06
C ILE A 3 -18.32 -5.69 8.99
N SER A 4 -18.69 -5.77 7.72
CA SER A 4 -17.73 -5.71 6.60
C SER A 4 -17.00 -4.37 6.55
N LYS A 5 -17.70 -3.25 6.79
CA LYS A 5 -17.08 -1.92 6.91
C LYS A 5 -16.09 -1.86 8.08
N TYR A 6 -16.46 -2.43 9.23
CA TYR A 6 -15.56 -2.49 10.38
C TYR A 6 -14.25 -3.23 10.05
N PHE A 7 -14.34 -4.43 9.48
CA PHE A 7 -13.13 -5.19 9.12
C PHE A 7 -12.29 -4.50 8.04
N HIS A 8 -12.93 -3.83 7.07
CA HIS A 8 -12.23 -3.03 6.07
C HIS A 8 -11.43 -1.89 6.74
N ASN A 9 -12.08 -1.10 7.62
CA ASN A 9 -11.42 0.00 8.31
C ASN A 9 -10.26 -0.49 9.19
N VAL A 10 -10.43 -1.61 9.90
CA VAL A 10 -9.34 -2.20 10.70
C VAL A 10 -8.18 -2.63 9.82
N ALA A 11 -8.43 -3.27 8.69
CA ALA A 11 -7.38 -3.68 7.75
C ALA A 11 -6.65 -2.46 7.17
N PHE A 12 -7.40 -1.44 6.73
CA PHE A 12 -6.85 -0.21 6.18
C PHE A 12 -5.99 0.55 7.20
N SER A 13 -6.49 0.75 8.42
CA SER A 13 -5.72 1.43 9.48
C SER A 13 -4.49 0.64 9.91
N ARG A 14 -4.54 -0.70 9.91
CA ARG A 14 -3.36 -1.53 10.16
C ARG A 14 -2.30 -1.37 9.05
N ASP A 15 -2.74 -1.25 7.81
CA ASP A 15 -1.88 -1.03 6.66
C ASP A 15 -1.20 0.36 6.72
N GLN A 16 -1.98 1.41 7.03
CA GLN A 16 -1.44 2.76 7.28
C GLN A 16 -0.45 2.80 8.46
N LEU A 17 -0.79 2.14 9.58
CA LEU A 17 0.10 2.07 10.73
C LEU A 17 1.42 1.38 10.37
N GLY A 18 1.36 0.30 9.59
CA GLY A 18 2.57 -0.36 9.10
C GLY A 18 3.42 0.58 8.25
N ASN A 19 2.80 1.37 7.37
CA ASN A 19 3.50 2.36 6.54
C ASN A 19 4.20 3.41 7.40
N ALA A 20 3.49 3.97 8.39
CA ALA A 20 4.01 4.98 9.31
C ALA A 20 5.18 4.45 10.16
N MET A 21 5.07 3.24 10.70
CA MET A 21 6.07 2.67 11.61
C MET A 21 7.33 2.19 10.88
N GLY A 22 7.18 1.61 9.69
CA GLY A 22 8.27 0.96 8.97
C GLY A 22 8.79 1.72 7.77
N GLY A 23 8.39 2.98 7.58
CA GLY A 23 8.64 3.77 6.38
C GLY A 23 10.09 3.78 5.93
N GLU A 24 11.01 4.20 6.81
CA GLU A 24 12.45 4.27 6.50
C GLU A 24 13.02 2.89 6.12
N VAL A 25 12.69 1.85 6.88
CA VAL A 25 13.15 0.48 6.62
C VAL A 25 12.63 -0.02 5.27
N MET A 26 11.36 0.24 4.97
CA MET A 26 10.74 -0.16 3.70
C MET A 26 11.28 0.63 2.50
N ASN A 27 11.56 1.92 2.66
CA ASN A 27 12.22 2.72 1.63
C ASN A 27 13.57 2.09 1.22
N SER A 28 14.40 1.74 2.21
CA SER A 28 15.71 1.16 1.95
C SER A 28 15.67 -0.28 1.41
N LEU A 29 14.69 -1.10 1.81
CA LEU A 29 14.64 -2.52 1.43
C LEU A 29 13.81 -2.80 0.18
N LEU A 30 12.74 -2.03 -0.04
CA LEU A 30 11.73 -2.33 -1.06
C LEU A 30 11.86 -1.46 -2.31
N LEU A 31 12.52 -0.30 -2.23
CA LEU A 31 12.74 0.58 -3.38
C LEU A 31 14.13 0.40 -3.99
N LYS A 32 14.22 0.48 -5.32
CA LYS A 32 15.51 0.48 -6.02
C LYS A 32 16.25 1.80 -5.82
N SER A 33 15.51 2.89 -5.84
CA SER A 33 16.00 4.26 -5.67
C SER A 33 14.94 5.07 -4.95
N GLU A 34 15.26 5.63 -3.79
CA GLU A 34 14.37 6.55 -3.07
C GLU A 34 14.21 7.87 -3.84
N LYS A 35 15.26 8.30 -4.55
CA LYS A 35 15.27 9.54 -5.32
C LYS A 35 14.31 9.50 -6.52
N ASP A 36 14.24 8.35 -7.18
CA ASP A 36 13.42 8.15 -8.38
C ASP A 36 12.06 7.55 -8.05
N ALA A 37 11.74 7.41 -6.76
CA ALA A 37 10.49 6.82 -6.32
C ALA A 37 9.32 7.78 -6.54
N PRO A 38 8.24 7.36 -7.24
CA PRO A 38 7.01 8.14 -7.33
C PRO A 38 6.36 8.37 -5.95
N LYS A 39 6.54 7.45 -5.01
CA LYS A 39 6.13 7.60 -3.61
C LYS A 39 7.10 6.92 -2.67
N LEU A 40 7.26 7.50 -1.48
CA LEU A 40 8.02 6.92 -0.38
C LEU A 40 7.06 6.32 0.65
N TYR A 41 7.51 5.25 1.32
CA TYR A 41 6.86 4.74 2.52
C TYR A 41 7.07 5.71 3.69
N GLY A 42 6.19 5.66 4.69
CA GLY A 42 6.26 6.50 5.89
C GLY A 42 5.16 7.55 6.01
N ASN A 43 4.38 7.81 4.95
CA ASN A 43 3.24 8.70 5.02
C ASN A 43 2.09 8.07 5.83
N VAL A 44 1.70 8.69 6.95
CA VAL A 44 0.66 8.20 7.86
C VAL A 44 -0.72 8.08 7.21
N ASP A 45 -0.97 8.86 6.16
CA ASP A 45 -2.24 8.85 5.44
C ASP A 45 -2.28 7.78 4.33
N GLU A 46 -1.18 7.07 4.10
CA GLU A 46 -1.05 6.10 3.01
C GLU A 46 -0.81 4.69 3.50
N THR A 47 -1.39 3.73 2.77
CA THR A 47 -1.22 2.30 3.04
C THR A 47 0.08 1.76 2.43
N ILE A 48 0.66 0.70 3.01
CA ILE A 48 1.80 -0.02 2.40
C ILE A 48 1.38 -0.55 1.04
N SER A 49 0.16 -1.09 0.93
CA SER A 49 -0.36 -1.63 -0.33
C SER A 49 -0.39 -0.57 -1.45
N HIS A 50 -0.83 0.65 -1.16
CA HIS A 50 -0.81 1.77 -2.13
C HIS A 50 0.60 2.14 -2.54
N VAL A 51 1.49 2.44 -1.58
CA VAL A 51 2.87 2.86 -1.87
C VAL A 51 3.63 1.76 -2.62
N THR A 52 3.43 0.49 -2.24
CA THR A 52 3.98 -0.67 -2.94
C THR A 52 3.47 -0.74 -4.38
N GLY A 53 2.16 -0.57 -4.58
CA GLY A 53 1.53 -0.61 -5.89
C GLY A 53 2.04 0.48 -6.83
N VAL A 54 2.08 1.74 -6.38
CA VAL A 54 2.57 2.88 -7.17
C VAL A 54 4.02 2.65 -7.61
N ASN A 55 4.88 2.21 -6.69
CA ASN A 55 6.29 1.92 -7.02
C ASN A 55 6.46 0.66 -7.88
N TYR A 56 5.59 -0.34 -7.70
CA TYR A 56 5.62 -1.56 -8.51
C TYR A 56 5.28 -1.26 -9.97
N LEU A 57 4.22 -0.48 -10.21
CA LEU A 57 3.82 -0.03 -11.55
C LEU A 57 4.89 0.86 -12.22
N ALA A 58 5.59 1.68 -11.44
CA ALA A 58 6.72 2.49 -11.91
C ALA A 58 8.03 1.70 -12.09
N ASN A 59 8.03 0.37 -11.89
CA ASN A 59 9.21 -0.49 -11.94
C ASN A 59 10.34 -0.09 -10.95
N ASN A 60 10.02 0.64 -9.87
CA ASN A 60 10.98 1.12 -8.88
C ASN A 60 11.07 0.24 -7.61
N THR A 61 10.60 -1.00 -7.65
CA THR A 61 10.74 -1.94 -6.52
C THR A 61 11.94 -2.87 -6.67
N THR A 62 12.62 -3.18 -5.56
CA THR A 62 13.66 -4.23 -5.54
C THR A 62 13.04 -5.61 -5.79
N LYS A 63 13.87 -6.66 -5.92
CA LYS A 63 13.35 -8.04 -5.98
C LYS A 63 12.53 -8.39 -4.73
N LEU A 64 12.91 -7.84 -3.56
CA LEU A 64 12.16 -8.00 -2.32
C LEU A 64 10.84 -7.23 -2.37
N GLY A 65 10.85 -5.97 -2.84
CA GLY A 65 9.62 -5.19 -3.04
C GLY A 65 8.64 -5.85 -4.03
N THR A 66 9.15 -6.40 -5.12
CA THR A 66 8.34 -7.20 -6.06
C THR A 66 7.79 -8.48 -5.42
N PHE A 67 8.57 -9.14 -4.55
CA PHE A 67 8.08 -10.31 -3.80
C PHE A 67 6.94 -9.92 -2.85
N VAL A 68 7.08 -8.82 -2.11
CA VAL A 68 6.03 -8.27 -1.24
C VAL A 68 4.76 -7.95 -2.04
N ALA A 69 4.89 -7.26 -3.18
CA ALA A 69 3.77 -6.98 -4.09
C ALA A 69 3.03 -8.25 -4.51
N LYS A 70 3.77 -9.32 -4.87
CA LYS A 70 3.19 -10.61 -5.24
C LYS A 70 2.50 -11.33 -4.08
N VAL A 71 3.03 -11.22 -2.86
CA VAL A 71 2.39 -11.79 -1.66
C VAL A 71 1.07 -11.08 -1.39
N LEU A 72 1.05 -9.75 -1.45
CA LEU A 72 -0.17 -8.96 -1.29
C LEU A 72 -1.22 -9.34 -2.36
N ASN A 73 -0.80 -9.47 -3.62
CA ASN A 73 -1.66 -9.91 -4.72
C ASN A 73 -2.15 -11.37 -4.62
N LYS A 74 -1.48 -12.20 -3.82
CA LYS A 74 -1.92 -13.58 -3.56
C LYS A 74 -3.02 -13.62 -2.49
N LEU A 75 -2.97 -12.70 -1.53
CA LEU A 75 -3.98 -12.58 -0.47
C LEU A 75 -5.29 -11.98 -1.01
N ASP A 76 -5.17 -11.01 -1.90
CA ASP A 76 -6.30 -10.42 -2.63
C ASP A 76 -5.86 -10.14 -4.08
N LYS A 77 -6.64 -10.61 -5.06
CA LYS A 77 -6.19 -10.60 -6.46
C LYS A 77 -6.08 -9.16 -6.96
N ASN A 78 -4.90 -8.81 -7.50
CA ASN A 78 -4.57 -7.46 -7.99
C ASN A 78 -4.68 -6.37 -6.92
N HIS A 79 -4.49 -6.73 -5.65
CA HIS A 79 -4.65 -5.83 -4.52
C HIS A 79 -3.75 -4.60 -4.62
N VAL A 80 -2.46 -4.76 -4.99
CA VAL A 80 -1.56 -3.61 -5.06
C VAL A 80 -1.79 -2.74 -6.28
N GLU A 81 -2.16 -3.31 -7.43
CA GLU A 81 -2.53 -2.54 -8.62
C GLU A 81 -3.80 -1.74 -8.38
N ASN A 82 -4.80 -2.34 -7.73
CA ASN A 82 -6.02 -1.65 -7.34
C ASN A 82 -5.74 -0.55 -6.31
N ALA A 83 -4.94 -0.85 -5.29
CA ALA A 83 -4.56 0.13 -4.27
C ALA A 83 -3.85 1.33 -4.87
N ALA A 84 -2.99 1.13 -5.88
CA ALA A 84 -2.25 2.22 -6.55
C ALA A 84 -3.15 3.26 -7.23
N VAL A 85 -4.34 2.86 -7.69
CA VAL A 85 -5.27 3.74 -8.42
C VAL A 85 -6.48 4.15 -7.60
N THR A 86 -6.65 3.61 -6.39
CA THR A 86 -7.78 3.90 -5.51
C THR A 86 -7.42 5.06 -4.58
N ASP A 87 -8.37 5.97 -4.40
CA ASP A 87 -8.26 7.06 -3.43
C ASP A 87 -7.93 6.51 -2.03
N GLN A 88 -6.92 7.10 -1.39
CA GLN A 88 -6.49 6.75 -0.03
C GLN A 88 -7.43 7.38 1.00
N ASP A 89 -8.70 7.00 0.96
CA ASP A 89 -9.71 7.43 1.92
C ASP A 89 -10.33 6.21 2.62
N ASN A 90 -10.24 6.20 3.95
CA ASN A 90 -10.92 5.20 4.78
C ASN A 90 -12.45 5.41 4.82
N THR A 91 -12.94 6.48 4.19
CA THR A 91 -14.34 6.88 4.07
C THR A 91 -14.95 6.35 2.77
N GLN A 92 -14.90 5.05 2.53
CA GLN A 92 -15.60 4.43 1.40
C GLN A 92 -17.10 4.82 1.40
N GLU A 93 -17.47 5.64 0.42
CA GLU A 93 -18.76 5.89 -0.23
C GLU A 93 -20.04 5.88 0.65
N ILE A 94 -20.48 7.08 1.05
CA ILE A 94 -21.90 7.45 1.01
C ILE A 94 -22.22 7.87 -0.44
N LYS A 95 -22.17 6.94 -1.39
CA LYS A 95 -22.76 7.12 -2.74
C LYS A 95 -23.24 5.77 -3.28
N ARG A 96 -24.22 5.18 -2.60
CA ARG A 96 -25.21 4.28 -3.22
C ARG A 96 -26.59 4.64 -2.71
#